data_AF-A0A6V7LGX9-F1
#
_entry.id   AF-A0A6V7LGX9-F1
#
_cell.length_a   1.000
_cell.length_b   1.000
_cell.length_c   1.000
_cell.angle_alpha   90.00
_cell.angle_beta   90.00
_cell.angle_gamma   90.00
#
_symmetry.space_group_name_H-M   'P 1'
#
loop_
_entity.id
_entity.type
_entity.pdbx_description
1 polymer ?
#
loop_
_entity_poly.entity_id
_entity_poly.type
_entity_poly.pdbx_seq_one_letter_code
_entity_poly.pdbx_strand_id
1 'polypeptide(L)'
;TIAYKVRHGNRIVRLAVSGALEALDEELTIKKTARQLLFEGYHDRLIDIAEDLKIPIPWDKFGWFYARNGTDAYDGTFNMDTGAENEEELGILREWNYSNVSKIYPDECGLINGTLGDLWPPVKEFPHANVFAPDICTLLRLHDNGTYDYDGLAGKKFISTAKTFDNGTNVKSRACYCKNAECQPSGTLNVSTCKFGAPAFVSLPHFYLADKSYLDAVDGLKPAEDDSHEFSILVEPDLGIPLQVRARLQLNLLLQPIEHIALYSDVPKIFIPMLWFRQEADLTSSLSLQIKFLLILPTLGHVTFYGIAGIGILLIVIGGVICVRGRRRTEDNQQLIGKTEVNVAERNNA
;
A
#
# COMPACT_ATOMS: atom_id res chain seq x y z
N THR A 1 -4.36 -27.03 7.38
CA THR A 1 -4.55 -28.24 8.22
C THR A 1 -3.58 -29.31 7.75
N ILE A 2 -3.21 -30.26 8.62
CA ILE A 2 -2.33 -31.37 8.25
C ILE A 2 -2.93 -32.20 7.09
N ALA A 3 -4.25 -32.40 7.10
CA ALA A 3 -4.99 -33.06 6.04
C ALA A 3 -4.77 -32.40 4.67
N TYR A 4 -4.90 -31.07 4.59
CA TYR A 4 -4.65 -30.34 3.35
C TYR A 4 -3.19 -30.49 2.88
N LYS A 5 -2.21 -30.48 3.79
CA LYS A 5 -0.79 -30.63 3.45
C LYS A 5 -0.47 -32.01 2.87
N VAL A 6 -1.08 -33.07 3.39
CA VAL A 6 -0.83 -34.47 2.96
C VAL A 6 -1.75 -34.95 1.84
N ARG A 7 -2.67 -34.12 1.33
CA ARG A 7 -3.70 -34.52 0.36
C ARG A 7 -3.14 -35.15 -0.93
N HIS A 8 -1.94 -34.76 -1.36
CA HIS A 8 -1.26 -35.31 -2.53
C HIS A 8 -0.24 -36.41 -2.17
N GLY A 9 -0.15 -36.77 -0.89
CA GLY A 9 0.70 -37.85 -0.40
C GLY A 9 0.14 -39.24 -0.75
N ASN A 10 0.99 -40.26 -0.58
CA ASN A 10 0.58 -41.64 -0.80
C ASN A 10 -0.57 -42.05 0.14
N ARG A 11 -1.29 -43.10 -0.23
CA ARG A 11 -2.45 -43.59 0.52
C ARG A 11 -2.11 -43.94 1.98
N ILE A 12 -0.92 -44.48 2.25
CA ILE A 12 -0.49 -44.88 3.59
C ILE A 12 -0.38 -43.67 4.51
N VAL A 13 0.22 -42.58 4.04
CA VAL A 13 0.33 -41.32 4.80
C VAL A 13 -1.05 -40.74 5.09
N ARG A 14 -1.96 -40.73 4.11
CA ARG A 14 -3.33 -40.22 4.30
C ARG A 14 -4.10 -41.04 5.34
N LEU A 15 -4.04 -42.37 5.27
CA LEU A 15 -4.66 -43.26 6.26
C LEU A 15 -4.05 -43.09 7.65
N ALA A 16 -2.73 -42.94 7.76
CA ALA A 16 -2.06 -42.70 9.03
C ALA A 16 -2.51 -41.37 9.66
N VAL A 17 -2.62 -40.31 8.86
CA VAL A 17 -3.16 -39.02 9.31
C VAL A 17 -4.63 -39.15 9.71
N SER A 18 -5.46 -39.90 8.97
CA SER A 18 -6.85 -40.16 9.38
C SER A 18 -6.92 -40.81 10.75
N GLY A 19 -6.15 -41.89 10.97
CA GLY A 19 -6.13 -42.60 12.24
C GLY A 19 -5.62 -41.72 13.39
N ALA A 20 -4.64 -40.83 13.13
CA ALA A 20 -4.16 -39.89 14.14
C ALA A 20 -5.22 -38.84 14.52
N LEU A 21 -5.93 -38.27 13.53
CA LEU A 21 -7.01 -37.31 13.77
C LEU A 21 -8.16 -37.95 14.56
N GLU A 22 -8.54 -39.18 14.23
CA GLU A 22 -9.55 -39.95 14.95
C GLU A 22 -9.10 -40.29 16.39
N ALA A 23 -7.85 -40.71 16.58
CA ALA A 23 -7.31 -41.04 17.90
C ALA A 23 -7.19 -39.83 18.84
N LEU A 24 -7.04 -38.63 18.27
CA LEU A 24 -6.94 -37.38 19.01
C LEU A 24 -8.30 -36.72 19.27
N ASP A 25 -9.39 -37.29 18.73
CA ASP A 25 -10.75 -36.76 18.79
C ASP A 25 -10.83 -35.35 18.17
N GLU A 26 -10.17 -35.17 17.02
CA GLU A 26 -10.14 -33.88 16.30
C GLU A 26 -11.46 -33.63 15.57
N GLU A 27 -12.00 -32.42 15.74
CA GLU A 27 -13.23 -31.97 15.11
C GLU A 27 -12.97 -30.94 14.00
N LEU A 28 -13.87 -30.85 13.03
CA LEU A 28 -13.80 -29.82 11.97
C LEU A 28 -14.06 -28.40 12.49
N THR A 29 -14.80 -28.29 13.59
CA THR A 29 -15.21 -27.02 14.18
C THR A 29 -14.62 -26.91 15.58
N ILE A 30 -14.12 -25.71 15.91
CA ILE A 30 -13.57 -25.44 17.23
C ILE A 30 -14.23 -24.21 17.82
N LYS A 31 -14.35 -24.20 19.16
CA LYS A 31 -14.85 -23.04 19.90
C LYS A 31 -13.73 -22.49 20.78
N LYS A 32 -13.31 -21.27 20.48
CA LYS A 32 -12.29 -20.51 21.23
C LYS A 32 -12.73 -19.07 21.37
N THR A 33 -12.13 -18.34 22.29
CA THR A 33 -12.39 -16.90 22.42
C THR A 33 -11.77 -16.13 21.25
N ALA A 34 -12.31 -14.95 20.93
CA ALA A 34 -11.74 -14.07 19.90
C ALA A 34 -10.26 -13.75 20.18
N ARG A 35 -9.90 -13.53 21.47
CA ARG A 35 -8.53 -13.26 21.87
C ARG A 35 -7.57 -14.41 21.53
N GLN A 36 -8.00 -15.65 21.81
CA GLN A 36 -7.23 -16.86 21.49
C GLN A 36 -7.09 -17.06 19.97
N LEU A 37 -8.17 -16.86 19.21
CA LEU A 37 -8.13 -17.01 17.75
C LEU A 37 -7.26 -15.96 17.07
N LEU A 38 -7.20 -14.73 17.61
CA LEU A 38 -6.50 -13.62 16.99
C LEU A 38 -5.04 -13.50 17.44
N PHE A 39 -4.78 -13.23 18.72
CA PHE A 39 -3.47 -12.73 19.16
C PHE A 39 -2.80 -13.58 20.24
N GLU A 40 -3.56 -14.11 21.21
CA GLU A 40 -3.02 -14.89 22.32
C GLU A 40 -2.59 -16.30 21.87
N GLY A 41 -3.25 -16.82 20.84
CA GLY A 41 -3.10 -18.19 20.39
C GLY A 41 -3.77 -19.20 21.31
N TYR A 42 -4.03 -20.40 20.81
CA TYR A 42 -4.43 -21.54 21.63
C TYR A 42 -3.53 -22.73 21.36
N HIS A 43 -3.38 -23.58 22.39
CA HIS A 43 -2.65 -24.83 22.30
C HIS A 43 -3.42 -25.84 21.45
N ASP A 44 -2.70 -26.50 20.56
CA ASP A 44 -3.21 -27.47 19.59
C ASP A 44 -2.36 -28.74 19.69
N ARG A 45 -3.02 -29.88 19.90
CA ARG A 45 -2.31 -31.15 20.12
C ARG A 45 -1.52 -31.61 18.91
N LEU A 46 -1.95 -31.26 17.69
CA LEU A 46 -1.22 -31.61 16.48
C LEU A 46 0.06 -30.79 16.35
N ILE A 47 0.08 -29.54 16.85
CA ILE A 47 1.30 -28.74 16.94
C ILE A 47 2.27 -29.37 17.95
N ASP A 48 1.79 -29.73 19.14
CA ASP A 48 2.62 -30.38 20.17
C ASP A 48 3.26 -31.69 19.64
N ILE A 49 2.47 -32.53 18.97
CA ILE A 49 2.97 -33.79 18.37
C ILE A 49 3.97 -33.51 17.25
N ALA A 50 3.75 -32.48 16.44
CA ALA A 50 4.68 -32.12 15.38
C ALA A 50 6.02 -31.64 15.95
N GLU A 51 6.02 -30.91 17.07
CA GLU A 51 7.21 -30.52 17.79
C GLU A 51 7.97 -31.75 18.34
N ASP A 52 7.26 -32.69 18.99
CA ASP A 52 7.83 -33.95 19.48
C ASP A 52 8.48 -34.79 18.36
N LEU A 53 7.86 -34.79 17.18
CA LEU A 53 8.38 -35.45 15.97
C LEU A 53 9.45 -34.64 15.23
N LYS A 54 9.85 -33.47 15.76
CA LYS A 54 10.82 -32.55 15.16
C LYS A 54 10.46 -32.11 13.74
N ILE A 55 9.16 -32.01 13.45
CA ILE A 55 8.65 -31.42 12.22
C ILE A 55 8.79 -29.90 12.38
N PRO A 56 9.47 -29.20 11.45
CA PRO A 56 9.67 -27.76 11.58
C PRO A 56 8.34 -27.03 11.42
N ILE A 57 7.78 -26.58 12.54
CA ILE A 57 6.66 -25.65 12.62
C ILE A 57 7.18 -24.36 13.27
N PRO A 58 6.91 -23.19 12.68
CA PRO A 58 7.47 -21.93 13.18
C PRO A 58 6.82 -21.40 14.47
N TRP A 59 5.74 -22.01 14.95
CA TRP A 59 5.00 -21.58 16.13
C TRP A 59 4.56 -22.75 17.00
N ASP A 60 4.45 -22.50 18.30
CA ASP A 60 3.98 -23.40 19.37
C ASP A 60 2.46 -23.32 19.61
N LYS A 61 1.80 -22.29 19.07
CA LYS A 61 0.34 -22.11 19.17
C LYS A 61 -0.26 -21.72 17.83
N PHE A 62 -1.55 -22.00 17.68
CA PHE A 62 -2.32 -21.47 16.57
C PHE A 62 -2.99 -20.15 16.97
N GLY A 63 -2.85 -19.13 16.12
CA GLY A 63 -3.66 -17.92 16.11
C GLY A 63 -3.38 -17.12 14.85
N TRP A 64 -4.37 -16.38 14.34
CA TRP A 64 -4.27 -15.69 13.05
C TRP A 64 -3.16 -14.64 12.98
N PHE A 65 -2.90 -13.98 14.11
CA PHE A 65 -1.89 -12.95 14.29
C PHE A 65 -1.02 -13.27 15.53
N TYR A 66 -0.87 -14.57 15.83
CA TYR A 66 -0.09 -15.03 16.98
C TYR A 66 1.36 -14.55 16.88
N ALA A 67 1.93 -14.14 18.01
CA ALA A 67 3.29 -13.61 18.13
C ALA A 67 3.59 -12.34 17.30
N ARG A 68 2.60 -11.67 16.70
CA ARG A 68 2.83 -10.42 15.93
C ARG A 68 3.00 -9.19 16.82
N ASN A 69 2.33 -9.16 17.97
CA ASN A 69 2.27 -7.97 18.81
C ASN A 69 3.65 -7.59 19.39
N GLY A 70 4.09 -6.35 19.14
CA GLY A 70 5.37 -5.83 19.63
C GLY A 70 6.60 -6.37 18.92
N THR A 71 6.44 -6.94 17.72
CA THR A 71 7.55 -7.47 16.92
C THR A 71 7.91 -6.54 15.77
N ASP A 72 9.20 -6.49 15.43
CA ASP A 72 9.77 -5.80 14.28
C ASP A 72 10.03 -6.74 13.11
N ALA A 73 10.32 -8.02 13.39
CA ALA A 73 10.73 -9.00 12.38
C ALA A 73 9.58 -9.83 11.77
N TYR A 74 8.35 -9.79 12.32
CA TYR A 74 7.25 -10.67 11.89
C TYR A 74 6.88 -10.49 10.41
N ASP A 75 6.81 -9.24 9.96
CA ASP A 75 6.45 -8.90 8.58
C ASP A 75 7.64 -8.97 7.61
N GLY A 76 8.84 -9.26 8.14
CA GLY A 76 10.08 -9.40 7.39
C GLY A 76 10.88 -8.10 7.25
N THR A 77 11.93 -8.15 6.43
CA THR A 77 12.79 -7.00 6.14
C THR A 77 12.40 -6.36 4.82
N PHE A 78 12.18 -5.05 4.82
CA PHE A 78 11.82 -4.26 3.65
C PHE A 78 13.02 -3.42 3.22
N ASN A 79 13.37 -3.48 1.94
CA ASN A 79 14.34 -2.59 1.31
C ASN A 79 13.60 -1.72 0.29
N MET A 80 13.63 -0.41 0.49
CA MET A 80 12.85 0.56 -0.28
C MET A 80 13.67 1.78 -0.64
N ASP A 81 13.31 2.40 -1.76
CA ASP A 81 13.98 3.59 -2.24
C ASP A 81 13.65 4.81 -1.38
N THR A 82 14.67 5.57 -1.03
CA THR A 82 14.53 6.79 -0.21
C THR A 82 14.12 8.01 -1.03
N GLY A 83 14.04 7.89 -2.36
CA GLY A 83 13.80 9.00 -3.28
C GLY A 83 14.98 9.98 -3.45
N ALA A 84 16.18 9.66 -2.94
CA ALA A 84 17.32 10.57 -2.95
C ALA A 84 17.91 10.79 -4.36
N GLU A 85 17.88 9.78 -5.22
CA GLU A 85 18.33 9.86 -6.62
C GLU A 85 17.19 10.26 -7.55
N ASN A 86 15.99 9.74 -7.31
CA ASN A 86 14.78 10.04 -8.05
C ASN A 86 13.58 10.12 -7.10
N GLU A 87 12.97 11.30 -6.97
CA GLU A 87 11.80 11.52 -6.11
C GLU A 87 10.60 10.67 -6.55
N GLU A 88 10.48 10.33 -7.83
CA GLU A 88 9.40 9.50 -8.37
C GLU A 88 9.48 8.03 -7.92
N GLU A 89 10.58 7.62 -7.28
CA GLU A 89 10.76 6.28 -6.72
C GLU A 89 10.62 6.23 -5.19
N LEU A 90 10.31 7.36 -4.54
CA LEU A 90 10.16 7.43 -3.10
C LEU A 90 9.20 6.34 -2.54
N GLY A 91 9.69 5.54 -1.60
CA GLY A 91 8.90 4.52 -0.91
C GLY A 91 8.60 3.27 -1.74
N ILE A 92 9.17 3.15 -2.95
CA ILE A 92 9.03 1.95 -3.77
C ILE A 92 9.88 0.82 -3.17
N LEU A 93 9.21 -0.30 -2.89
CA LEU A 93 9.83 -1.51 -2.38
C LEU A 93 10.62 -2.22 -3.49
N ARG A 94 11.90 -2.50 -3.23
CA ARG A 94 12.78 -3.23 -4.14
C ARG A 94 12.99 -4.67 -3.72
N GLU A 95 13.06 -4.91 -2.42
CA GLU A 95 13.28 -6.25 -1.88
C GLU A 95 12.44 -6.48 -0.63
N TRP A 96 11.97 -7.72 -0.51
CA TRP A 96 11.36 -8.24 0.71
C TRP A 96 12.10 -9.50 1.11
N ASN A 97 12.63 -9.51 2.33
CA ASN A 97 13.50 -10.58 2.83
C ASN A 97 14.68 -10.87 1.88
N TYR A 98 15.38 -9.80 1.46
CA TYR A 98 16.60 -9.85 0.65
C TYR A 98 16.40 -10.44 -0.76
N SER A 99 15.18 -10.38 -1.29
CA SER A 99 14.85 -10.82 -2.63
C SER A 99 13.91 -9.84 -3.30
N ASN A 100 14.16 -9.52 -4.58
CA ASN A 100 13.28 -8.73 -5.43
C ASN A 100 12.17 -9.58 -6.10
N VAL A 101 12.22 -10.89 -5.95
CA VAL A 101 11.19 -11.83 -6.41
C VAL A 101 10.83 -12.80 -5.29
N SER A 102 9.53 -12.92 -5.03
CA SER A 102 8.95 -13.91 -4.16
C SER A 102 9.02 -15.29 -4.80
N LYS A 103 9.49 -16.29 -4.05
CA LYS A 103 9.46 -17.70 -4.48
C LYS A 103 8.06 -18.33 -4.41
N ILE A 104 7.07 -17.57 -3.94
CA ILE A 104 5.71 -18.04 -3.65
C ILE A 104 4.87 -18.07 -4.93
N TYR A 105 4.99 -17.02 -5.74
CA TYR A 105 4.23 -16.86 -6.98
C TYR A 105 5.18 -16.83 -8.19
N PRO A 106 4.82 -17.46 -9.32
CA PRO A 106 5.67 -17.45 -10.50
C PRO A 106 5.55 -16.14 -11.29
N ASP A 107 6.53 -15.92 -12.17
CA ASP A 107 6.54 -14.85 -13.16
C ASP A 107 6.29 -13.45 -12.52
N GLU A 108 5.50 -12.60 -13.17
CA GLU A 108 5.23 -11.23 -12.72
C GLU A 108 4.46 -11.14 -11.39
N CYS A 109 3.70 -12.18 -11.02
CA CYS A 109 2.95 -12.24 -9.77
C CYS A 109 3.85 -12.34 -8.52
N GLY A 110 5.09 -12.79 -8.72
CA GLY A 110 6.10 -12.88 -7.66
C GLY A 110 6.95 -11.62 -7.52
N LEU A 111 6.83 -10.62 -8.39
CA LEU A 111 7.66 -9.43 -8.31
C LEU A 111 7.37 -8.63 -7.04
N ILE A 112 8.45 -8.25 -6.34
CA ILE A 112 8.38 -7.33 -5.21
C ILE A 112 8.46 -5.91 -5.77
N ASN A 113 7.36 -5.15 -5.66
CA ASN A 113 7.24 -3.78 -6.14
C ASN A 113 6.02 -3.10 -5.48
N GLY A 114 5.87 -1.79 -5.70
CA GLY A 114 4.84 -0.96 -5.09
C GLY A 114 5.29 -0.39 -3.75
N THR A 115 4.36 0.21 -3.02
CA THR A 115 4.61 0.81 -1.71
C THR A 115 4.03 -0.09 -0.62
N LEU A 116 4.35 0.17 0.66
CA LEU A 116 3.73 -0.56 1.78
C LEU A 116 2.35 0.00 2.16
N GLY A 117 1.86 1.01 1.44
CA GLY A 117 0.56 1.61 1.68
C GLY A 117 0.56 2.78 2.68
N ASP A 118 1.74 3.22 3.10
CA ASP A 118 1.99 4.31 4.06
C ASP A 118 2.52 5.59 3.38
N LEU A 119 3.23 5.43 2.27
CA LEU A 119 3.79 6.52 1.47
C LEU A 119 3.68 6.19 -0.02
N TRP A 120 3.47 7.20 -0.86
CA TRP A 120 3.55 7.10 -2.31
C TRP A 120 4.59 8.08 -2.84
N PRO A 121 5.15 7.83 -4.03
CA PRO A 121 5.96 8.85 -4.67
C PRO A 121 5.10 10.07 -5.03
N PRO A 122 5.66 11.29 -5.06
CA PRO A 122 4.95 12.53 -5.38
C PRO A 122 4.75 12.70 -6.89
N VAL A 123 4.04 11.76 -7.54
CA VAL A 123 3.72 11.84 -8.98
C VAL A 123 2.25 12.17 -9.18
N LYS A 124 1.97 13.18 -10.01
CA LYS A 124 0.61 13.66 -10.28
C LYS A 124 -0.28 12.62 -10.94
N GLU A 125 0.29 11.76 -11.78
CA GLU A 125 -0.43 10.73 -12.51
C GLU A 125 0.12 9.34 -12.21
N PHE A 126 -0.44 8.68 -11.20
CA PHE A 126 -0.33 7.24 -11.06
C PHE A 126 -1.51 6.55 -11.75
N PRO A 127 -1.29 5.63 -12.70
CA PRO A 127 -2.38 4.87 -13.30
C PRO A 127 -2.99 3.88 -12.29
N HIS A 128 -2.20 3.44 -11.31
CA HIS A 128 -2.60 2.48 -10.29
C HIS A 128 -1.80 2.71 -9.00
N ALA A 129 -2.41 2.37 -7.86
CA ALA A 129 -1.68 2.22 -6.60
C ALA A 129 -1.38 0.73 -6.38
N ASN A 130 -0.09 0.38 -6.37
CA ASN A 130 0.36 -0.97 -6.03
C ASN A 130 0.76 -0.99 -4.56
N VAL A 131 0.08 -1.80 -3.75
CA VAL A 131 0.35 -1.95 -2.31
C VAL A 131 0.90 -3.35 -2.06
N PHE A 132 2.17 -3.44 -1.72
CA PHE A 132 2.76 -4.70 -1.27
C PHE A 132 2.28 -5.01 0.15
N ALA A 133 1.70 -6.19 0.35
CA ALA A 133 1.21 -6.61 1.65
C ALA A 133 1.90 -7.94 2.05
N PRO A 134 2.74 -7.95 3.11
CA PRO A 134 3.44 -9.16 3.56
C PRO A 134 2.46 -10.25 4.02
N ASP A 135 1.24 -9.87 4.41
CA ASP A 135 0.19 -10.80 4.80
C ASP A 135 -0.36 -11.65 3.65
N ILE A 136 -0.23 -11.20 2.40
CA ILE A 136 -0.59 -11.96 1.20
C ILE A 136 0.60 -12.24 0.28
N CYS A 137 1.77 -11.70 0.63
CA CYS A 137 3.08 -12.05 0.08
C CYS A 137 3.25 -11.69 -1.40
N THR A 138 2.48 -10.69 -1.83
CA THR A 138 2.51 -10.06 -3.15
C THR A 138 1.85 -8.68 -3.05
N LEU A 139 1.76 -7.98 -4.18
CA LEU A 139 1.12 -6.68 -4.29
C LEU A 139 -0.36 -6.77 -4.66
N LEU A 140 -1.15 -5.87 -4.09
CA LEU A 140 -2.50 -5.54 -4.49
C LEU A 140 -2.46 -4.34 -5.43
N ARG A 141 -3.09 -4.48 -6.59
CA ARG A 141 -3.26 -3.37 -7.53
C ARG A 141 -4.64 -2.76 -7.36
N LEU A 142 -4.65 -1.50 -6.95
CA LEU A 142 -5.84 -0.66 -6.88
C LEU A 142 -5.92 0.23 -8.14
N HIS A 143 -7.13 0.59 -8.52
CA HIS A 143 -7.44 1.28 -9.76
C HIS A 143 -7.92 2.69 -9.50
N ASP A 144 -7.49 3.63 -10.33
CA ASP A 144 -7.92 5.02 -10.28
C ASP A 144 -9.47 5.12 -10.35
N ASN A 145 -10.03 5.90 -9.44
CA ASN A 145 -11.46 6.19 -9.32
C ASN A 145 -11.73 7.70 -9.31
N GLY A 146 -10.77 8.52 -9.72
CA GLY A 146 -10.92 9.98 -9.83
C GLY A 146 -10.40 10.75 -8.62
N THR A 147 -10.74 12.03 -8.58
CA THR A 147 -10.27 12.99 -7.57
C THR A 147 -11.38 13.33 -6.58
N TYR A 148 -11.05 13.39 -5.30
CA TYR A 148 -11.96 13.70 -4.21
C TYR A 148 -11.36 14.75 -3.29
N ASP A 149 -12.21 15.58 -2.71
CA ASP A 149 -11.80 16.50 -1.65
C ASP A 149 -11.83 15.78 -0.30
N TYR A 150 -10.75 15.91 0.46
CA TYR A 150 -10.70 15.50 1.86
C TYR A 150 -10.17 16.67 2.68
N ASP A 151 -11.07 17.26 3.48
CA ASP A 151 -10.73 18.42 4.31
C ASP A 151 -10.03 19.52 3.49
N GLY A 152 -10.55 19.87 2.31
CA GLY A 152 -9.96 20.92 1.45
C GLY A 152 -8.64 20.55 0.77
N LEU A 153 -8.22 19.29 0.81
CA LEU A 153 -7.10 18.74 0.04
C LEU A 153 -7.64 17.90 -1.11
N ALA A 154 -7.15 18.13 -2.32
CA ALA A 154 -7.48 17.30 -3.47
C ALA A 154 -6.66 16.00 -3.41
N GLY A 155 -7.34 14.86 -3.35
CA GLY A 155 -6.72 13.55 -3.36
C GLY A 155 -7.16 12.71 -4.54
N LYS A 156 -6.26 11.89 -5.06
CA LYS A 156 -6.54 10.86 -6.06
C LYS A 156 -6.96 9.56 -5.37
N LYS A 157 -8.17 9.07 -5.67
CA LYS A 157 -8.75 7.87 -5.05
C LYS A 157 -8.42 6.63 -5.89
N PHE A 158 -7.92 5.60 -5.24
CA PHE A 158 -7.70 4.27 -5.82
C PHE A 158 -8.55 3.24 -5.09
N ILE A 159 -9.20 2.34 -5.83
CA ILE A 159 -10.12 1.34 -5.30
C ILE A 159 -9.80 -0.07 -5.79
N SER A 160 -10.17 -1.08 -5.00
CA SER A 160 -10.24 -2.46 -5.46
C SER A 160 -11.38 -2.64 -6.45
N THR A 161 -11.16 -3.43 -7.50
CA THR A 161 -12.20 -3.76 -8.48
C THR A 161 -12.26 -5.28 -8.69
N ALA A 162 -13.17 -5.77 -9.54
CA ALA A 162 -13.21 -7.19 -9.94
C ALA A 162 -11.87 -7.68 -10.54
N LYS A 163 -11.01 -6.75 -10.99
CA LYS A 163 -9.66 -7.02 -11.51
C LYS A 163 -8.64 -7.32 -10.41
N THR A 164 -8.87 -6.85 -9.17
CA THR A 164 -7.89 -6.92 -8.08
C THR A 164 -7.61 -8.35 -7.62
N PHE A 165 -8.64 -9.21 -7.63
CA PHE A 165 -8.51 -10.64 -7.31
C PHE A 165 -8.92 -11.55 -8.48
N ASP A 166 -8.77 -11.06 -9.72
CA ASP A 166 -9.00 -11.85 -10.92
C ASP A 166 -8.03 -13.04 -10.99
N ASN A 167 -8.51 -14.17 -11.50
CA ASN A 167 -7.79 -15.44 -11.60
C ASN A 167 -6.98 -15.60 -12.91
N GLY A 168 -6.94 -14.56 -13.75
CA GLY A 168 -6.29 -14.56 -15.06
C GLY A 168 -7.25 -14.53 -16.25
N THR A 169 -8.55 -14.73 -16.04
CA THR A 169 -9.55 -14.78 -17.12
C THR A 169 -9.76 -13.42 -17.77
N ASN A 170 -9.96 -12.34 -17.00
CA ASN A 170 -10.13 -11.00 -17.57
C ASN A 170 -8.82 -10.19 -17.53
N VAL A 171 -7.94 -10.48 -16.55
CA VAL A 171 -6.65 -9.82 -16.40
C VAL A 171 -5.53 -10.83 -16.64
N LYS A 172 -5.06 -10.93 -17.88
CA LYS A 172 -4.04 -11.92 -18.28
C LYS A 172 -2.79 -11.91 -17.41
N SER A 173 -2.36 -10.74 -16.94
CA SER A 173 -1.17 -10.61 -16.09
C SER A 173 -1.32 -11.22 -14.69
N ARG A 174 -2.54 -11.64 -14.32
CA ARG A 174 -2.83 -12.33 -13.06
C ARG A 174 -2.89 -13.85 -13.21
N ALA A 175 -2.79 -14.38 -14.43
CA ALA A 175 -2.84 -15.82 -14.67
C ALA A 175 -1.72 -16.59 -13.95
N CYS A 176 -0.59 -15.94 -13.66
CA CYS A 176 0.50 -16.55 -12.90
C CYS A 176 0.12 -16.99 -11.48
N TYR A 177 -0.88 -16.37 -10.84
CA TYR A 177 -1.40 -16.83 -9.54
C TYR A 177 -2.00 -18.25 -9.60
N CYS A 178 -2.36 -18.72 -10.80
CA CYS A 178 -2.96 -20.02 -11.05
C CYS A 178 -2.04 -21.04 -11.72
N LYS A 179 -0.78 -20.70 -12.03
CA LYS A 179 0.10 -21.57 -12.86
C LYS A 179 0.54 -22.86 -12.15
N ASN A 180 0.80 -22.79 -10.85
CA ASN A 180 1.33 -23.90 -10.03
C ASN A 180 0.34 -24.38 -8.96
N ALA A 181 -0.93 -23.98 -9.05
CA ALA A 181 -1.95 -24.31 -8.08
C ALA A 181 -3.28 -24.56 -8.80
N GLU A 182 -4.18 -25.28 -8.14
CA GLU A 182 -5.55 -25.40 -8.63
C GLU A 182 -6.21 -24.00 -8.64
N CYS A 183 -6.51 -23.51 -9.84
CA CYS A 183 -7.09 -22.19 -10.02
C CYS A 183 -8.52 -22.15 -9.49
N GLN A 184 -8.84 -21.12 -8.73
CA GLN A 184 -10.17 -20.92 -8.16
C GLN A 184 -10.97 -19.93 -8.99
N PRO A 185 -12.31 -19.89 -8.84
CA PRO A 185 -13.12 -18.83 -9.45
C PRO A 185 -12.62 -17.44 -9.06
N SER A 186 -12.84 -16.45 -9.93
CA SER A 186 -12.34 -15.08 -9.71
C SER A 186 -12.83 -14.48 -8.39
N GLY A 187 -11.98 -13.70 -7.71
CA GLY A 187 -12.34 -13.01 -6.46
C GLY A 187 -11.68 -13.53 -5.19
N THR A 188 -10.82 -14.54 -5.30
CA THR A 188 -9.95 -14.99 -4.20
C THR A 188 -8.49 -15.09 -4.64
N LEU A 189 -7.57 -14.81 -3.72
CA LEU A 189 -6.14 -15.00 -3.87
C LEU A 189 -5.69 -16.15 -2.98
N ASN A 190 -5.06 -17.17 -3.57
CA ASN A 190 -4.47 -18.27 -2.81
C ASN A 190 -3.19 -17.80 -2.10
N VAL A 191 -3.17 -17.85 -0.78
CA VAL A 191 -1.99 -17.50 0.05
C VAL A 191 -1.44 -18.72 0.79
N SER A 192 -1.85 -19.93 0.40
CA SER A 192 -1.51 -21.17 1.09
C SER A 192 -0.01 -21.41 1.18
N THR A 193 0.72 -21.17 0.08
CA THR A 193 2.18 -21.34 0.02
C THR A 193 2.88 -20.37 0.97
N CYS A 194 2.39 -19.14 1.09
CA CYS A 194 2.96 -18.17 2.00
C CYS A 194 2.61 -18.45 3.47
N LYS A 195 1.40 -18.97 3.72
CA LYS A 195 0.91 -19.30 5.06
C LYS A 195 1.17 -20.77 5.40
N PHE A 196 2.41 -21.22 5.18
CA PHE A 196 2.95 -22.50 5.66
C PHE A 196 2.13 -23.75 5.26
N GLY A 197 1.44 -23.69 4.12
CA GLY A 197 0.59 -24.77 3.63
C GLY A 197 -0.80 -24.83 4.26
N ALA A 198 -1.22 -23.82 5.03
CA ALA A 198 -2.63 -23.67 5.40
C ALA A 198 -3.48 -23.43 4.15
N PRO A 199 -4.70 -23.99 4.03
CA PRO A 199 -5.58 -23.79 2.87
C PRO A 199 -6.23 -22.39 2.87
N ALA A 200 -5.41 -21.34 2.99
CA ALA A 200 -5.84 -19.98 3.23
C ALA A 200 -5.96 -19.18 1.93
N PHE A 201 -7.05 -18.40 1.84
CA PHE A 201 -7.40 -17.57 0.71
C PHE A 201 -7.84 -16.19 1.17
N VAL A 202 -7.44 -15.15 0.45
CA VAL A 202 -7.85 -13.77 0.73
C VAL A 202 -8.87 -13.31 -0.31
N SER A 203 -9.91 -12.61 0.13
CA SER A 203 -10.91 -11.96 -0.71
C SER A 203 -11.25 -10.56 -0.18
N LEU A 204 -12.13 -9.84 -0.86
CA LEU A 204 -12.84 -8.72 -0.24
C LEU A 204 -13.92 -9.23 0.73
N PRO A 205 -14.37 -8.41 1.69
CA PRO A 205 -15.41 -8.80 2.66
C PRO A 205 -16.69 -9.31 2.01
N HIS A 206 -17.24 -10.37 2.59
CA HIS A 206 -18.41 -11.08 2.09
C HIS A 206 -18.30 -11.48 0.60
N PHE A 207 -17.09 -11.76 0.12
CA PHE A 207 -16.81 -12.08 -1.28
C PHE A 207 -17.30 -10.99 -2.25
N TYR A 208 -17.25 -9.72 -1.84
CA TYR A 208 -17.55 -8.58 -2.70
C TYR A 208 -16.70 -8.62 -3.99
N LEU A 209 -17.33 -8.42 -5.14
CA LEU A 209 -16.74 -8.52 -6.49
C LEU A 209 -16.15 -9.89 -6.87
N ALA A 210 -16.44 -10.94 -6.10
CA ALA A 210 -16.06 -12.30 -6.44
C ALA A 210 -17.11 -13.00 -7.32
N ASP A 211 -16.73 -14.17 -7.84
CA ASP A 211 -17.64 -15.07 -8.53
C ASP A 211 -18.84 -15.46 -7.66
N LYS A 212 -20.02 -15.57 -8.26
CA LYS A 212 -21.26 -15.84 -7.52
C LYS A 212 -21.24 -17.19 -6.80
N SER A 213 -20.45 -18.16 -7.28
CA SER A 213 -20.28 -19.47 -6.63
C SER A 213 -19.85 -19.39 -5.17
N TYR A 214 -19.12 -18.34 -4.76
CA TYR A 214 -18.75 -18.13 -3.36
C TYR A 214 -19.95 -17.70 -2.50
N LEU A 215 -20.83 -16.86 -3.04
CA LEU A 215 -22.01 -16.35 -2.36
C LEU A 215 -23.09 -17.44 -2.24
N ASP A 216 -23.26 -18.23 -3.30
CA ASP A 216 -24.26 -19.30 -3.36
C ASP A 216 -23.90 -20.50 -2.44
N ALA A 217 -22.64 -20.60 -2.00
CA ALA A 217 -22.14 -21.70 -1.20
C ALA A 217 -22.26 -21.49 0.33
N VAL A 218 -22.48 -20.26 0.79
CA VAL A 218 -22.49 -19.94 2.24
C VAL A 218 -23.63 -18.99 2.57
N ASP A 219 -24.55 -19.46 3.41
CA ASP A 219 -25.64 -18.63 3.92
C ASP A 219 -25.14 -17.50 4.84
N GLY A 220 -25.81 -16.34 4.78
CA GLY A 220 -25.54 -15.19 5.64
C GLY A 220 -24.53 -14.18 5.08
N LEU A 221 -23.97 -14.44 3.89
CA LEU A 221 -23.15 -13.48 3.18
C LEU A 221 -23.99 -12.32 2.61
N LYS A 222 -23.54 -11.09 2.81
CA LYS A 222 -24.17 -9.87 2.31
C LYS A 222 -23.08 -8.98 1.70
N PRO A 223 -22.69 -9.18 0.44
CA PRO A 223 -21.76 -8.27 -0.22
C PRO A 223 -22.35 -6.84 -0.23
N ALA A 224 -21.51 -5.84 0.02
CA ALA A 224 -21.94 -4.46 0.10
C ALA A 224 -22.57 -3.98 -1.22
N GLU A 225 -23.69 -3.26 -1.11
CA GLU A 225 -24.33 -2.57 -2.24
C GLU A 225 -23.80 -1.13 -2.41
N ASP A 226 -23.12 -0.60 -1.39
CA ASP A 226 -22.71 0.81 -1.25
C ASP A 226 -21.18 0.99 -1.20
N ASP A 227 -20.43 0.05 -1.80
CA ASP A 227 -18.97 0.01 -1.82
C ASP A 227 -18.30 -0.06 -0.44
N SER A 228 -19.06 -0.29 0.65
CA SER A 228 -18.50 -0.39 2.01
C SER A 228 -17.54 -1.56 2.22
N HIS A 229 -17.47 -2.51 1.28
CA HIS A 229 -16.52 -3.62 1.26
C HIS A 229 -15.33 -3.42 0.30
N GLU A 230 -15.22 -2.26 -0.36
CA GLU A 230 -14.06 -1.95 -1.20
C GLU A 230 -12.80 -1.74 -0.33
N PHE A 231 -11.63 -2.09 -0.86
CA PHE A 231 -10.37 -1.50 -0.41
C PHE A 231 -10.22 -0.16 -1.15
N SER A 232 -10.14 0.96 -0.42
CA SER A 232 -9.79 2.24 -1.02
C SER A 232 -8.67 3.00 -0.32
N ILE A 233 -7.94 3.79 -1.10
CA ILE A 233 -6.88 4.70 -0.65
C ILE A 233 -7.06 6.02 -1.37
N LEU A 234 -7.01 7.12 -0.63
CA LEU A 234 -7.01 8.47 -1.15
C LEU A 234 -5.63 9.08 -0.89
N VAL A 235 -4.93 9.49 -1.94
CA VAL A 235 -3.55 10.01 -1.86
C VAL A 235 -3.51 11.44 -2.37
N GLU A 236 -2.90 12.35 -1.62
CA GLU A 236 -2.56 13.69 -2.10
C GLU A 236 -1.40 13.56 -3.09
N PRO A 237 -1.58 13.95 -4.37
CA PRO A 237 -0.63 13.62 -5.44
C PRO A 237 0.67 14.41 -5.42
N ASP A 238 0.69 15.65 -4.91
CA ASP A 238 1.89 16.50 -4.97
C ASP A 238 2.94 16.10 -3.93
N LEU A 239 2.53 15.50 -2.81
CA LEU A 239 3.42 15.04 -1.74
C LEU A 239 3.43 13.51 -1.58
N GLY A 240 2.51 12.80 -2.22
CA GLY A 240 2.38 11.35 -2.12
C GLY A 240 1.88 10.87 -0.74
N ILE A 241 1.14 11.72 -0.02
CA ILE A 241 0.68 11.45 1.35
C ILE A 241 -0.74 10.87 1.35
N PRO A 242 -1.00 9.76 2.06
CA PRO A 242 -2.36 9.24 2.20
C PRO A 242 -3.23 10.18 3.03
N LEU A 243 -4.34 10.62 2.46
CA LEU A 243 -5.38 11.39 3.14
C LEU A 243 -6.36 10.47 3.87
N GLN A 244 -6.67 9.34 3.24
CA GLN A 244 -7.59 8.35 3.79
C GLN A 244 -7.21 6.94 3.31
N VAL A 245 -7.16 5.99 4.22
CA VAL A 245 -6.97 4.57 3.94
C VAL A 245 -8.16 3.79 4.49
N ARG A 246 -8.68 2.88 3.69
CA ARG A 246 -9.74 1.94 4.02
C ARG A 246 -9.35 0.56 3.47
N ALA A 247 -8.44 -0.11 4.15
CA ALA A 247 -8.03 -1.46 3.78
C ALA A 247 -9.03 -2.48 4.34
N ARG A 248 -9.69 -3.23 3.46
CA ARG A 248 -10.71 -4.22 3.81
C ARG A 248 -10.43 -5.53 3.13
N LEU A 249 -10.21 -6.57 3.91
CA LEU A 249 -9.89 -7.91 3.41
C LEU A 249 -10.60 -8.96 4.26
N GLN A 250 -10.81 -10.13 3.66
CA GLN A 250 -11.40 -11.29 4.30
C GLN A 250 -10.47 -12.49 4.14
N LEU A 251 -10.34 -13.23 5.23
CA LEU A 251 -9.60 -14.47 5.29
C LEU A 251 -10.58 -15.64 5.21
N ASN A 252 -10.29 -16.58 4.32
CA ASN A 252 -11.11 -17.73 4.04
C ASN A 252 -10.26 -19.00 4.11
N LEU A 253 -10.86 -20.11 4.54
CA LEU A 253 -10.26 -21.44 4.47
C LEU A 253 -11.00 -22.31 3.45
N LEU A 254 -10.26 -23.00 2.58
CA LEU A 254 -10.84 -24.00 1.69
C LEU A 254 -11.08 -25.31 2.46
N LEU A 255 -12.34 -25.66 2.62
CA LEU A 255 -12.79 -26.99 3.03
C LEU A 255 -13.10 -27.79 1.76
N GLN A 256 -12.61 -29.03 1.66
CA GLN A 256 -12.89 -29.90 0.52
C GLN A 256 -12.71 -31.37 0.89
N PRO A 257 -13.33 -32.29 0.12
CA PRO A 257 -13.11 -33.72 0.27
C PRO A 257 -11.63 -34.09 0.20
N ILE A 258 -11.17 -34.93 1.12
CA ILE A 258 -9.83 -35.53 1.05
C ILE A 258 -9.97 -37.04 1.19
N GLU A 259 -9.75 -37.74 0.08
CA GLU A 259 -9.86 -39.19 0.03
C GLU A 259 -8.90 -39.84 1.06
N HIS A 260 -9.42 -40.85 1.77
CA HIS A 260 -8.74 -41.59 2.84
C HIS A 260 -8.46 -40.82 4.13
N ILE A 261 -9.11 -39.66 4.34
CA ILE A 261 -9.15 -38.97 5.63
C ILE A 261 -10.61 -38.84 6.05
N ALA A 262 -11.06 -39.68 6.98
CA ALA A 262 -12.47 -39.84 7.35
C ALA A 262 -13.13 -38.51 7.74
N LEU A 263 -12.43 -37.68 8.53
CA LEU A 263 -12.89 -36.35 8.95
C LEU A 263 -13.21 -35.41 7.77
N TYR A 264 -12.63 -35.64 6.60
CA TYR A 264 -12.82 -34.83 5.39
C TYR A 264 -13.55 -35.60 4.27
N SER A 265 -14.05 -36.81 4.49
CA SER A 265 -14.64 -37.60 3.39
C SER A 265 -15.94 -37.00 2.85
N ASP A 266 -16.82 -36.53 3.75
CA ASP A 266 -18.20 -36.12 3.43
C ASP A 266 -18.42 -34.60 3.50
N VAL A 267 -17.34 -33.82 3.47
CA VAL A 267 -17.41 -32.36 3.52
C VAL A 267 -17.61 -31.76 2.11
N PRO A 268 -18.33 -30.65 1.96
CA PRO A 268 -18.44 -29.99 0.66
C PRO A 268 -17.14 -29.26 0.30
N LYS A 269 -16.93 -29.01 -0.99
CA LYS A 269 -15.86 -28.12 -1.46
C LYS A 269 -16.34 -26.67 -1.38
N ILE A 270 -15.96 -25.94 -0.34
CA ILE A 270 -16.41 -24.56 -0.06
C ILE A 270 -15.30 -23.70 0.54
N PHE A 271 -15.43 -22.39 0.37
CA PHE A 271 -14.57 -21.40 1.03
C PHE A 271 -15.28 -20.87 2.25
N ILE A 272 -14.81 -21.28 3.43
CA ILE A 272 -15.38 -20.87 4.70
C ILE A 272 -14.79 -19.50 5.08
N PRO A 273 -15.60 -18.43 5.15
CA PRO A 273 -15.13 -17.14 5.63
C PRO A 273 -14.84 -17.24 7.12
N MET A 274 -13.60 -16.96 7.52
CA MET A 274 -13.17 -17.08 8.91
C MET A 274 -13.33 -15.76 9.65
N LEU A 275 -12.86 -14.67 9.05
CA LEU A 275 -12.98 -13.32 9.53
C LEU A 275 -12.75 -12.35 8.37
N TRP A 276 -13.35 -11.17 8.46
CA TRP A 276 -12.93 -10.01 7.69
C TRP A 276 -12.53 -8.91 8.65
N PHE A 277 -11.65 -8.05 8.19
CA PHE A 277 -11.15 -6.95 8.98
C PHE A 277 -11.10 -5.68 8.14
N ARG A 278 -11.07 -4.57 8.87
CA ARG A 278 -10.98 -3.24 8.31
C ARG A 278 -9.91 -2.47 9.07
N GLN A 279 -8.91 -2.01 8.34
CA GLN A 279 -7.90 -1.09 8.83
C GLN A 279 -8.15 0.27 8.19
N GLU A 280 -8.38 1.27 9.04
CA GLU A 280 -8.69 2.63 8.61
C GLU A 280 -7.64 3.58 9.17
N ALA A 281 -7.20 4.51 8.33
CA ALA A 281 -6.42 5.66 8.74
C ALA A 281 -7.04 6.89 8.09
N ASP A 282 -7.28 7.91 8.90
CA ASP A 282 -7.83 9.19 8.47
C ASP A 282 -6.84 10.28 8.86
N LEU A 283 -6.52 11.15 7.91
CA LEU A 283 -5.72 12.31 8.18
C LEU A 283 -6.51 13.25 9.13
N THR A 284 -5.94 13.54 10.29
CA THR A 284 -6.61 14.46 11.22
C THR A 284 -6.54 15.88 10.68
N SER A 285 -7.54 16.71 10.99
CA SER A 285 -7.58 18.11 10.54
C SER A 285 -6.34 18.93 10.93
N SER A 286 -5.69 18.58 12.04
CA SER A 286 -4.44 19.21 12.47
C SER A 286 -3.27 18.94 11.50
N LEU A 287 -3.17 17.71 10.97
CA LEU A 287 -2.20 17.36 9.94
C LEU A 287 -2.61 17.90 8.57
N SER A 288 -3.90 17.90 8.24
CA SER A 288 -4.41 18.51 7.00
C SER A 288 -3.99 19.96 6.87
N LEU A 289 -4.02 20.74 7.96
CA LEU A 289 -3.57 22.13 7.95
C LEU A 289 -2.06 22.25 7.67
N GLN A 290 -1.24 21.35 8.23
CA GLN A 290 0.21 21.31 7.97
C GLN A 290 0.50 20.98 6.51
N ILE A 291 -0.21 20.00 5.94
CA ILE A 291 -0.09 19.61 4.54
C ILE A 291 -0.51 20.76 3.62
N LYS A 292 -1.64 21.42 3.87
CA LYS A 292 -2.05 22.64 3.13
C LYS A 292 -0.98 23.71 3.16
N PHE A 293 -0.37 23.96 4.32
CA PHE A 293 0.72 24.92 4.44
C PHE A 293 1.94 24.51 3.62
N LEU A 294 2.32 23.23 3.66
CA LEU A 294 3.44 22.68 2.90
C LEU A 294 3.22 22.81 1.38
N LEU A 295 2.00 22.53 0.91
CA LEU A 295 1.62 22.68 -0.51
C LEU A 295 1.66 24.14 -0.99
N ILE A 296 1.32 25.09 -0.11
CA ILE A 296 1.31 26.53 -0.44
C ILE A 296 2.72 27.15 -0.34
N LEU A 297 3.64 26.51 0.39
CA LEU A 297 4.96 27.05 0.68
C LEU A 297 5.79 27.41 -0.57
N PRO A 298 5.86 26.58 -1.64
CA PRO A 298 6.55 26.95 -2.88
C PRO A 298 5.95 28.19 -3.54
N THR A 299 4.62 28.31 -3.55
CA THR A 299 3.91 29.46 -4.11
C THR A 299 4.24 30.74 -3.33
N LEU A 300 4.24 30.69 -1.99
CA LEU A 300 4.64 31.82 -1.16
C LEU A 300 6.10 32.21 -1.40
N GLY A 301 6.98 31.22 -1.57
CA GLY A 301 8.39 31.44 -1.92
C GLY A 301 8.54 32.18 -3.24
N HIS A 302 7.85 31.73 -4.29
CA HIS A 302 7.87 32.40 -5.60
C HIS A 302 7.31 33.82 -5.54
N VAL A 303 6.15 34.02 -4.92
CA VAL A 303 5.54 35.36 -4.78
C VAL A 303 6.46 36.32 -4.02
N THR A 304 7.07 35.86 -2.93
CA THR A 304 8.00 36.66 -2.13
C THR A 304 9.27 36.99 -2.93
N PHE A 305 9.84 36.01 -3.62
CA PHE A 305 11.02 36.19 -4.46
C PHE A 305 10.77 37.21 -5.58
N TYR A 306 9.69 37.06 -6.35
CA TYR A 306 9.35 38.00 -7.42
C TYR A 306 8.98 39.38 -6.88
N GLY A 307 8.35 39.46 -5.70
CA GLY A 307 8.09 40.72 -5.02
C GLY A 307 9.37 41.49 -4.67
N ILE A 308 10.34 40.82 -4.05
CA ILE A 308 11.63 41.41 -3.69
C ILE A 308 12.42 41.79 -4.96
N ALA A 309 12.44 40.93 -5.97
CA ALA A 309 13.11 41.21 -7.24
C ALA A 309 12.52 42.44 -7.93
N GLY A 310 11.18 42.58 -7.94
CA GLY A 310 10.50 43.75 -8.49
C GLY A 310 10.85 45.05 -7.77
N ILE A 311 10.90 45.02 -6.43
CA ILE A 311 11.35 46.15 -5.61
C ILE A 311 12.82 46.49 -5.93
N GLY A 312 13.69 45.48 -6.05
CA GLY A 312 15.09 45.66 -6.40
C GLY A 312 15.28 46.34 -7.76
N ILE A 313 14.56 45.88 -8.79
CA ILE A 313 14.58 46.50 -10.12
C ILE A 313 14.10 47.95 -10.05
N LEU A 314 13.01 48.22 -9.32
CA LEU A 314 12.49 49.59 -9.16
C LEU A 314 13.53 50.52 -8.52
N LEU A 315 14.23 50.06 -7.48
CA LEU A 315 15.29 50.83 -6.82
C LEU A 315 16.48 51.08 -7.75
N ILE A 316 16.88 50.10 -8.56
CA ILE A 316 17.95 50.26 -9.56
C ILE A 316 17.55 51.30 -10.60
N VAL A 317 16.30 51.26 -11.09
CA VAL A 317 15.79 52.25 -12.04
C VAL A 317 15.76 53.64 -11.43
N ILE A 318 15.25 53.79 -10.20
CA ILE A 318 15.24 55.08 -9.49
C ILE A 318 16.67 55.60 -9.29
N GLY A 319 17.59 54.76 -8.81
CA GLY A 319 19.00 55.10 -8.63
C GLY A 319 19.68 55.48 -9.94
N GLY A 320 19.40 54.76 -11.03
CA GLY A 320 19.87 55.08 -12.37
C GLY A 320 19.36 56.43 -12.86
N VAL A 321 18.07 56.73 -12.69
CA VAL A 321 17.48 58.03 -13.04
C VAL A 321 18.11 59.16 -12.23
N ILE A 322 18.31 58.97 -10.92
CA ILE A 322 18.96 59.96 -10.05
C ILE A 322 20.41 60.18 -10.50
N CYS A 323 21.16 59.11 -10.81
CA CYS A 323 22.55 59.20 -11.27
C CYS A 323 22.68 59.92 -12.61
N VAL A 324 21.81 59.61 -13.58
CA VAL A 324 21.76 60.30 -14.88
C VAL A 324 21.40 61.76 -14.72
N ARG A 325 20.40 62.10 -13.90
CA ARG A 325 20.04 63.49 -13.60
C ARG A 325 21.17 64.23 -12.88
N GLY A 326 21.87 63.56 -11.97
CA GLY A 326 23.04 64.10 -11.26
C GLY A 326 24.19 64.42 -12.21
N ARG A 327 24.54 63.50 -13.12
CA ARG A 327 25.59 63.72 -14.13
C ARG A 327 25.27 64.90 -15.05
N ARG A 328 24.04 64.96 -15.60
CA ARG A 328 23.61 66.09 -16.45
C ARG A 328 23.71 67.43 -15.73
N ARG A 329 23.30 67.50 -14.46
CA ARG A 329 23.38 68.74 -13.67
C ARG A 329 24.84 69.17 -13.43
N THR A 330 25.77 68.23 -13.26
CA THR A 330 27.20 68.54 -13.14
C THR A 330 27.78 69.04 -14.46
N GLU A 331 27.41 68.45 -15.59
CA GLU A 331 27.81 68.91 -16.93
C GLU A 331 27.29 70.33 -17.22
N ASP A 332 26.02 70.61 -16.91
CA ASP A 332 25.41 71.94 -17.04
C ASP A 332 26.12 72.98 -16.15
N ASN A 333 26.44 72.61 -14.90
CA ASN A 333 27.17 73.49 -13.97
C ASN A 333 28.61 73.78 -14.44
N GLN A 334 29.33 72.80 -14.99
CA GLN A 334 30.67 73.01 -15.54
C GLN A 334 30.65 73.97 -16.75
N GLN A 335 29.64 73.86 -17.63
CA GLN A 335 29.48 74.80 -18.75
C GLN A 335 29.18 76.23 -18.27
N LEU A 336 28.40 76.39 -17.19
CA LEU A 336 28.07 77.70 -16.61
C LEU A 336 29.29 78.38 -15.96
N ILE A 337 30.12 77.62 -15.24
CA ILE A 337 31.36 78.12 -14.63
C ILE A 337 32.35 78.52 -15.73
N GLY A 338 32.56 77.68 -16.75
CA GLY A 338 33.45 78.01 -17.87
C GLY A 338 33.03 79.27 -18.63
N LYS A 339 31.73 79.50 -18.85
CA LYS A 339 31.22 80.75 -19.46
C LYS A 339 31.39 81.97 -18.56
N THR A 340 31.34 81.78 -17.25
CA THR A 340 31.50 82.87 -16.27
C THR A 340 32.96 83.29 -16.15
N GLU A 341 33.89 82.33 -16.14
CA GLU A 341 35.34 82.62 -16.15
C GLU A 341 35.78 83.35 -17.43
N VAL A 342 35.27 82.95 -18.60
CA VAL A 342 35.55 83.63 -19.88
C VAL A 342 35.03 85.08 -19.87
N ASN A 343 33.80 85.30 -19.41
CA ASN A 343 33.22 86.65 -19.31
C ASN A 343 33.97 87.55 -18.30
N VAL A 344 34.49 86.98 -17.20
CA VAL A 344 35.28 87.74 -16.22
C VAL A 344 36.68 88.07 -16.77
N ALA A 345 37.30 87.16 -17.53
CA ALA A 345 38.57 87.42 -18.20
C ALA A 345 38.46 88.50 -19.30
N GLU A 346 37.37 88.51 -20.08
CA GLU A 346 37.12 89.56 -21.08
C GLU A 346 36.88 90.93 -20.44
N ARG A 347 36.25 90.98 -19.25
CA ARG A 347 35.95 92.23 -18.55
C ARG A 347 37.15 92.87 -17.84
N ASN A 348 38.21 92.10 -17.59
CA ASN A 348 39.45 92.59 -16.96
C ASN A 348 40.51 93.04 -17.99
N ASN A 349 40.24 92.88 -19.30
CA ASN A 349 41.14 93.25 -20.40
C ASN A 349 40.68 94.50 -21.19
N ALA A 350 39.69 95.24 -20.69
CA ALA A 350 39.25 96.54 -21.20
C ALA A 350 39.48 97.60 -20.10
#